data_AF-A0A2X3K241-F1
#
_entry.id   AF-A0A2X3K241-F1
#
_cell.length_a   1.000
_cell.length_b   1.000
_cell.length_c   1.000
_cell.angle_alpha   90.00
_cell.angle_beta   90.00
_cell.angle_gamma   90.00
#
_symmetry.space_group_name_H-M   'P 1'
#
loop_
_entity.id
_entity.type
_entity.pdbx_description
1 polymer ?
#
loop_
_entity_poly.entity_id
_entity_poly.type
_entity_poly.pdbx_seq_one_letter_code
_entity_poly.pdbx_strand_id
1 'polypeptide(L)'
;MLPTLGIGDMNNLYKWLLNLNSVVMPLRYLWVFVAFIAVVRLAQKYKPEYVFIRNKPLAMTVGILVFCFTAFACLTGIFPKMEAFTAEWTFQLALNVATPFVLVGLGLIFPLLARKANSK
;
A
#
# COMPACT_ATOMS: atom_id res chain seq x y z
N MET A 1 10.49 -26.30 11.59
CA MET A 1 9.56 -25.92 12.68
C MET A 1 9.58 -24.41 12.85
N LEU A 2 8.83 -23.67 12.04
CA LEU A 2 8.41 -22.31 12.41
C LEU A 2 6.90 -22.15 12.12
N PRO A 3 6.03 -22.84 12.89
CA PRO A 3 4.62 -22.46 13.06
C PRO A 3 4.45 -21.39 14.16
N THR A 4 5.46 -20.54 14.42
CA THR A 4 5.59 -19.80 15.68
C THR A 4 5.18 -18.33 15.63
N LEU A 5 4.60 -17.87 14.52
CA LEU A 5 3.85 -16.61 14.49
C LEU A 5 2.37 -16.81 14.88
N GLY A 6 2.06 -17.85 15.65
CA GLY A 6 0.70 -18.12 16.15
C GLY A 6 -0.28 -18.66 15.10
N ILE A 7 0.20 -19.17 13.96
CA ILE A 7 -0.63 -19.85 12.96
C ILE A 7 -0.15 -21.30 12.88
N GLY A 8 -0.91 -22.21 13.49
CA GLY A 8 -0.53 -23.62 13.65
C GLY A 8 -0.54 -24.46 12.36
N ASP A 9 -1.11 -23.95 11.26
CA ASP A 9 -1.28 -24.69 10.00
C ASP A 9 -0.63 -23.96 8.81
N MET A 10 0.21 -24.69 8.05
CA MET A 10 0.90 -24.17 6.87
C MET A 10 -0.09 -23.65 5.81
N ASN A 11 -1.25 -24.29 5.66
CA ASN A 11 -2.27 -23.83 4.71
C ASN A 11 -2.83 -22.45 5.10
N ASN A 12 -3.01 -22.20 6.39
CA ASN A 12 -3.46 -20.91 6.89
C ASN A 12 -2.36 -19.84 6.78
N LEU A 13 -1.10 -20.22 6.97
CA LEU A 13 0.04 -19.33 6.76
C LEU A 13 0.15 -18.90 5.28
N TYR A 14 -0.01 -19.82 4.33
CA TYR A 14 -0.04 -19.48 2.90
C TYR A 14 -1.20 -18.55 2.54
N LYS A 15 -2.41 -18.83 3.04
CA LYS A 15 -3.58 -17.94 2.82
C LYS A 15 -3.34 -16.55 3.40
N TRP A 16 -2.71 -16.47 4.58
CA TRP A 16 -2.35 -15.21 5.22
C TRP A 16 -1.32 -14.43 4.39
N LEU A 17 -0.24 -15.07 3.93
CA LEU A 17 0.76 -14.45 3.05
C LEU A 17 0.17 -13.93 1.74
N LEU A 18 -0.73 -14.71 1.11
CA LEU A 18 -1.43 -14.28 -0.10
C LEU A 18 -2.32 -13.06 0.16
N ASN A 19 -3.03 -13.03 1.29
CA ASN A 19 -3.87 -11.90 1.67
C ASN A 19 -3.04 -10.65 2.02
N LEU A 20 -1.88 -10.84 2.66
CA LEU A 20 -0.96 -9.74 2.94
C LEU A 20 -0.38 -9.15 1.65
N ASN A 21 0.04 -10.01 0.72
CA ASN A 21 0.58 -9.58 -0.57
C ASN A 21 -0.45 -8.79 -1.39
N SER A 22 -1.70 -9.27 -1.42
CA SER A 22 -2.80 -8.63 -2.14
C SER A 22 -3.16 -7.23 -1.61
N VAL A 23 -2.80 -6.91 -0.35
CA VAL A 23 -3.00 -5.60 0.27
C VAL A 23 -1.77 -4.70 0.15
N VAL A 24 -0.57 -5.25 0.30
CA VAL A 24 0.69 -4.48 0.20
C VAL A 24 0.90 -3.95 -1.21
N MET A 25 0.54 -4.72 -2.24
CA MET A 25 0.70 -4.34 -3.65
C MET A 25 -0.16 -3.11 -4.04
N PRO A 26 -1.42 -2.97 -3.61
CA PRO A 26 -2.20 -1.76 -3.85
C PRO A 26 -1.86 -0.58 -2.95
N LEU A 27 -1.35 -0.83 -1.73
CA LEU A 27 -0.98 0.24 -0.81
C LEU A 27 0.06 1.20 -1.43
N ARG A 28 1.06 0.67 -2.15
CA ARG A 28 2.02 1.52 -2.88
C ARG A 28 1.37 2.38 -3.96
N TYR A 29 0.29 1.92 -4.58
CA TYR A 29 -0.41 2.67 -5.64
C TYR A 29 -1.20 3.85 -5.08
N LEU A 30 -1.63 3.81 -3.82
CA LEU A 30 -2.27 4.97 -3.18
C LEU A 30 -1.38 6.21 -3.24
N TRP A 31 -0.07 6.06 -3.00
CA TRP A 31 0.87 7.17 -3.10
C TRP A 31 1.01 7.70 -4.54
N VAL A 32 0.97 6.80 -5.53
CA VAL A 32 0.98 7.18 -6.96
C VAL A 32 -0.27 7.98 -7.31
N PHE A 33 -1.45 7.58 -6.82
CA PHE A 33 -2.69 8.32 -7.05
C PHE A 33 -2.69 9.69 -6.35
N VAL A 34 -2.16 9.78 -5.13
CA VAL A 34 -1.98 11.07 -4.44
C VAL A 34 -1.05 11.99 -5.23
N ALA A 35 0.08 11.47 -5.72
CA ALA A 35 1.00 12.22 -6.57
C ALA A 35 0.32 12.68 -7.87
N PHE A 36 -0.46 11.81 -8.52
CA PHE A 36 -1.23 12.16 -9.71
C PHE A 36 -2.23 13.30 -9.44
N ILE A 37 -3.02 13.22 -8.38
CA ILE A 37 -3.98 14.26 -7.99
C ILE A 37 -3.25 15.59 -7.70
N ALA A 38 -2.11 15.53 -7.00
CA ALA A 38 -1.29 16.70 -6.72
C ALA A 38 -0.73 17.35 -8.00
N VAL A 39 -0.24 16.53 -8.94
CA VAL A 39 0.26 17.00 -10.24
C VAL A 39 -0.87 17.62 -11.05
N VAL A 40 -2.06 17.01 -11.14
CA VAL A 40 -3.21 17.58 -11.86
C VAL A 40 -3.64 18.93 -11.25
N ARG A 41 -3.61 19.05 -9.92
CA ARG A 41 -3.90 20.31 -9.22
C ARG A 41 -2.83 21.39 -9.50
N LEU A 42 -1.57 21.00 -9.61
CA LEU A 42 -0.43 21.88 -9.89
C LEU A 42 -0.13 22.06 -11.39
N ALA A 43 -0.84 21.36 -12.28
CA ALA A 43 -0.66 21.42 -13.73
C ALA A 43 -1.09 22.78 -14.34
N GLN A 44 -1.52 23.75 -13.53
CA GLN A 44 -1.59 25.16 -13.96
C GLN A 44 -0.21 25.83 -13.98
N LYS A 45 0.73 25.38 -13.14
CA LYS A 45 2.07 25.96 -12.97
C LYS A 45 3.15 25.27 -13.79
N TYR A 46 2.96 23.98 -14.10
CA TYR A 46 3.89 23.17 -14.89
C TYR A 46 3.17 22.62 -16.12
N LYS A 47 3.73 22.83 -17.32
CA LYS A 47 3.26 22.21 -18.56
C LYS A 47 3.74 20.75 -18.56
N PRO A 48 2.84 19.76 -18.41
CA PRO A 48 3.23 18.36 -18.49
C PRO A 48 3.60 18.04 -19.94
N GLU A 49 4.67 17.28 -20.15
CA GLU A 49 5.05 16.77 -21.48
C GLU A 49 3.99 15.78 -22.02
N TYR A 50 3.30 15.08 -21.12
CA TYR A 50 2.21 14.17 -21.45
C TYR A 50 0.97 14.44 -20.59
N VAL A 51 -0.19 14.55 -21.24
CA VAL A 51 -1.49 14.74 -20.60
C VAL A 51 -2.46 13.69 -21.12
N PHE A 52 -2.80 12.70 -20.28
CA PHE A 52 -3.76 11.65 -20.64
C PHE A 52 -5.19 12.18 -20.75
N ILE A 53 -5.63 12.98 -19.76
CA ILE A 53 -6.96 13.59 -19.73
C ILE A 53 -6.81 15.10 -19.84
N ARG A 54 -7.17 15.66 -21.00
CA ARG A 54 -7.08 17.10 -21.29
C ARG A 54 -8.01 17.93 -20.38
N ASN A 55 -9.10 17.32 -19.90
CA ASN A 55 -10.08 17.96 -19.02
C ASN A 55 -9.70 17.81 -17.54
N LYS A 56 -9.20 18.88 -16.92
CA LYS A 56 -8.73 18.90 -15.52
C LYS A 56 -9.73 18.38 -14.48
N PRO A 57 -11.00 18.82 -14.44
CA PRO A 57 -11.98 18.30 -13.49
C PRO A 57 -12.24 16.80 -13.67
N LEU A 58 -12.26 16.32 -14.92
CA LEU A 58 -12.48 14.91 -15.22
C LEU A 58 -11.29 14.05 -14.75
N ALA A 59 -10.06 14.52 -14.98
CA ALA A 59 -8.84 13.88 -14.49
C ALA A 59 -8.84 13.78 -12.95
N MET A 60 -9.26 14.85 -12.28
CA MET A 60 -9.31 14.90 -10.83
C MET A 60 -10.38 13.97 -10.25
N THR A 61 -11.59 13.94 -10.82
CA THR A 61 -12.66 13.02 -10.39
C THR A 61 -12.26 11.57 -10.54
N VAL A 62 -11.65 11.19 -11.68
CA VAL A 62 -11.18 9.82 -11.91
C VAL A 62 -10.08 9.44 -10.92
N GLY A 63 -9.10 10.33 -10.71
CA GLY A 63 -8.03 10.10 -9.74
C GLY A 63 -8.55 9.89 -8.31
N ILE A 64 -9.49 10.74 -7.87
CA ILE A 64 -10.10 10.64 -6.54
C ILE A 64 -10.94 9.37 -6.41
N LEU A 65 -11.74 9.02 -7.41
CA LEU A 65 -12.59 7.83 -7.38
C LEU A 65 -11.75 6.55 -7.28
N VAL A 66 -10.72 6.43 -8.12
CA VAL A 66 -9.81 5.26 -8.10
C VAL A 66 -9.03 5.21 -6.79
N PHE A 67 -8.60 6.36 -6.26
CA PHE A 67 -7.97 6.45 -4.94
C PHE A 67 -8.90 5.94 -3.83
N CYS A 68 -10.15 6.43 -3.78
CA CYS A 68 -11.14 6.02 -2.79
C CYS A 68 -11.47 4.52 -2.89
N PHE A 69 -11.67 4.00 -4.10
CA PHE A 69 -11.93 2.58 -4.32
C PHE A 69 -10.75 1.70 -3.88
N THR A 70 -9.53 2.08 -4.24
CA THR A 70 -8.32 1.35 -3.85
C THR A 70 -8.10 1.40 -2.34
N ALA A 71 -8.31 2.57 -1.72
CA ALA A 71 -8.16 2.75 -0.28
C ALA A 71 -9.19 1.90 0.49
N PHE A 72 -10.44 1.90 0.03
CA PHE A 72 -11.48 1.05 0.60
C PHE A 72 -11.16 -0.44 0.48
N ALA A 73 -10.69 -0.89 -0.69
CA ALA A 73 -10.25 -2.27 -0.90
C ALA A 73 -9.07 -2.66 0.00
N CYS A 74 -8.10 -1.76 0.20
CA CYS A 74 -6.98 -2.00 1.13
C CYS A 74 -7.46 -2.09 2.58
N LEU A 75 -8.30 -1.15 3.02
CA LEU A 75 -8.83 -1.12 4.39
C LEU A 75 -9.63 -2.38 4.72
N THR A 76 -10.49 -2.82 3.80
CA THR A 76 -11.27 -4.06 3.96
C THR A 76 -10.41 -5.31 3.84
N GLY A 77 -9.35 -5.29 3.02
CA GLY A 77 -8.43 -6.42 2.86
C GLY A 77 -7.51 -6.67 4.06
N ILE A 78 -7.22 -5.64 4.86
CA ILE A 78 -6.42 -5.76 6.09
C ILE A 78 -7.13 -6.59 7.16
N PHE A 79 -8.47 -6.55 7.20
CA PHE A 79 -9.25 -7.26 8.21
C PHE A 79 -9.12 -8.79 8.05
N PRO A 80 -8.68 -9.52 9.09
CA PRO A 80 -8.59 -10.97 9.05
C PRO A 80 -9.99 -11.60 8.90
N LYS A 81 -10.13 -12.56 7.99
CA LYS A 81 -11.39 -13.29 7.72
C LYS A 81 -11.65 -14.48 8.66
N MET A 82 -11.08 -14.44 9.87
CA MET A 82 -11.20 -15.47 10.90
C MET A 82 -12.07 -14.98 12.06
N GLU A 83 -12.40 -15.85 13.02
CA GLU A 83 -13.21 -15.47 14.17
C GLU A 83 -12.65 -14.23 14.87
N ALA A 84 -13.51 -13.23 15.02
CA ALA A 84 -13.16 -11.97 15.68
C ALA A 84 -12.86 -12.24 17.17
N PHE A 85 -11.89 -11.52 17.73
CA PHE A 85 -11.48 -11.56 19.15
C PHE A 85 -10.61 -12.75 19.61
N THR A 86 -10.08 -13.56 18.70
CA THR A 86 -9.04 -14.56 19.06
C THR A 86 -7.64 -13.92 19.08
N ALA A 87 -6.72 -14.40 19.91
CA ALA A 87 -5.33 -13.91 19.97
C ALA A 87 -4.66 -13.91 18.58
N GLU A 88 -4.92 -14.95 17.77
CA GLU A 88 -4.44 -15.06 16.39
C GLU A 88 -4.99 -13.95 15.46
N TRP A 89 -6.25 -13.53 15.66
CA TRP A 89 -6.88 -12.46 14.88
C TRP A 89 -6.18 -11.11 15.15
N THR A 90 -5.93 -10.80 16.43
CA THR A 90 -5.23 -9.57 16.81
C THR A 90 -3.79 -9.55 16.31
N PHE A 91 -3.12 -10.71 16.32
CA PHE A 91 -1.75 -10.84 15.85
C PHE A 91 -1.65 -10.72 14.32
N GLN A 92 -2.55 -11.37 13.57
CA GLN A 92 -2.62 -11.23 12.11
C GLN A 92 -2.98 -9.80 11.69
N LEU A 93 -3.92 -9.16 12.38
CA LEU A 93 -4.25 -7.76 12.13
C LEU A 93 -3.04 -6.85 12.37
N ALA A 94 -2.33 -7.04 13.49
CA ALA A 94 -1.13 -6.28 13.81
C ALA A 94 -0.05 -6.47 12.73
N LEU A 95 0.20 -7.70 12.26
CA LEU A 95 1.16 -7.97 11.19
C LEU A 95 0.72 -7.41 9.83
N ASN A 96 -0.57 -7.51 9.47
CA ASN A 96 -1.11 -6.95 8.23
C ASN A 96 -0.97 -5.43 8.18
N VAL A 97 -1.03 -4.77 9.33
CA VAL A 97 -0.78 -3.33 9.45
C VAL A 97 0.71 -3.04 9.46
N ALA A 98 1.49 -3.70 10.32
CA ALA A 98 2.91 -3.41 10.54
C ALA A 98 3.78 -3.71 9.31
N THR A 99 3.51 -4.80 8.59
CA THR A 99 4.32 -5.22 7.44
C THR A 99 4.41 -4.17 6.33
N PRO A 100 3.29 -3.59 5.83
CA PRO A 100 3.39 -2.50 4.87
C PRO A 100 4.16 -1.28 5.37
N PHE A 101 4.03 -0.89 6.65
CA PHE A 101 4.82 0.23 7.21
C PHE A 101 6.31 -0.06 7.24
N VAL A 102 6.70 -1.28 7.65
CA VAL A 102 8.11 -1.71 7.64
C VAL A 102 8.65 -1.74 6.21
N LEU A 103 7.89 -2.26 5.25
CA LEU A 103 8.30 -2.29 3.84
C LEU A 103 8.46 -0.89 3.24
N VAL A 104 7.56 0.04 3.55
CA VAL A 104 7.70 1.46 3.16
C VAL A 104 8.93 2.08 3.81
N GLY A 105 9.15 1.82 5.10
CA GLY A 105 10.33 2.28 5.84
C GLY A 105 11.64 1.80 5.21
N LEU A 106 11.74 0.50 4.92
CA LEU A 106 12.88 -0.08 4.20
C LEU A 106 13.06 0.55 2.81
N GLY A 107 11.97 0.78 2.08
CA GLY A 107 11.97 1.46 0.79
C GLY A 107 12.51 2.88 0.83
N LEU A 108 12.43 3.58 1.97
CA LEU A 108 13.03 4.90 2.17
C LEU A 108 14.48 4.83 2.68
N ILE A 109 14.81 3.83 3.49
CA ILE A 109 16.16 3.66 4.06
C ILE A 109 17.18 3.27 2.97
N PHE A 110 16.84 2.34 2.07
CA PHE A 110 17.76 1.91 1.01
C PHE A 110 18.25 3.06 0.11
N PRO A 111 17.39 3.96 -0.41
CA PRO A 111 17.81 5.14 -1.15
C PRO A 111 18.72 6.08 -0.35
N LEU A 112 18.47 6.25 0.95
CA LEU A 112 19.30 7.11 1.81
C LEU A 112 20.71 6.54 1.99
N LEU A 113 20.82 5.23 2.16
CA LEU A 113 22.11 4.54 2.23
C LEU A 113 22.84 4.60 0.89
N ALA A 114 22.15 4.37 -0.23
CA ALA A 114 22.73 4.49 -1.57
C ALA A 114 23.24 5.91 -1.86
N ARG A 115 22.52 6.96 -1.44
CA ARG A 115 22.97 8.36 -1.57
C ARG A 115 24.23 8.64 -0.75
N LYS A 116 24.35 8.08 0.46
CA LYS A 116 25.58 8.21 1.27
C LYS A 116 26.75 7.45 0.66
N ALA A 117 26.51 6.29 0.03
CA ALA A 117 27.55 5.49 -0.62
C ALA A 117 28.05 6.13 -1.93
N ASN A 118 27.16 6.65 -2.78
CA ASN A 118 27.52 7.30 -4.06
C ASN A 118 28.02 8.75 -3.91
N SER A 119 27.94 9.35 -2.71
CA SER A 119 28.48 10.69 -2.43
C SER A 119 29.95 10.65 -2.00
N LYS A 120 30.58 9.46 -1.98
CA LYS A 120 32.01 9.24 -1.78
C LYS A 120 32.65 8.89 -3.11
#